data_AF-A0A7C1JV01-F1
#
_entry.id   AF-A0A7C1JV01-F1
#
_cell.length_a   1.000
_cell.length_b   1.000
_cell.length_c   1.000
_cell.angle_alpha   90.00
_cell.angle_beta   90.00
_cell.angle_gamma   90.00
#
_symmetry.space_group_name_H-M   'P 1'
#
loop_
_entity.id
_entity.type
_entity.pdbx_description
1 polymer ?
#
loop_
_entity_poly.entity_id
_entity_poly.type
_entity_poly.pdbx_seq_one_letter_code
_entity_poly.pdbx_strand_id
1 'polypeptide(L)'
;MDKQIKFLMVGLTLLTAASIVTSCSGSASEPFNDPSSIRPSVTSTSLIPVTPTIIPRTKSPQPNPTPATMTPKPALTAETGIRITVQQIAQSPGGEFGWMANSSILLYEVMEPQHQLWSYNAQTGEQRQWSADFPWSLPQGIIETLPSEARDFSVSPSGLKILYSIPDTSGTPDLKEPPEDISEAQLWLWEAGSTSKLANLEDCISDYRWSANESIVVIRSLSYRMGCKVHVWMLDLQRRTLQPLFTRADYEDPVIVDDITVDGTSVLYHTIGEVGNLSVRQLRDNVDIPLLTLGEERARGVWLQDEQKVLVEIWSSGQAHVSTGKLWIYDMVTSELRPVIGFPESRLIPWKISPDRQWLAFITGTAGPADDIQALWIADLSAIR
;
A
#
# COMPACT_ATOMS: atom_id res chain seq x y z
N MET A 1 -15.86 -2.66 -48.56
CA MET A 1 -15.59 -1.22 -48.31
C MET A 1 -15.80 -1.00 -46.84
N ASP A 2 -14.70 -0.96 -46.11
CA ASP A 2 -14.65 -1.66 -44.84
C ASP A 2 -14.33 -0.67 -43.73
N LYS A 3 -15.11 -0.69 -42.64
CA LYS A 3 -14.79 0.03 -41.42
C LYS A 3 -14.34 -0.99 -40.39
N GLN A 4 -13.04 -0.97 -40.07
CA GLN A 4 -12.47 -1.83 -39.03
C GLN A 4 -13.09 -1.44 -37.68
N ILE A 5 -13.73 -2.40 -37.02
CA ILE A 5 -14.15 -2.26 -35.63
C ILE A 5 -12.92 -2.59 -34.77
N LYS A 6 -12.32 -1.59 -34.14
CA LYS A 6 -11.32 -1.81 -33.09
C LYS A 6 -12.04 -2.20 -31.80
N PHE A 7 -12.31 -3.49 -31.64
CA PHE A 7 -12.63 -4.06 -30.33
C PHE A 7 -11.41 -3.92 -29.42
N LEU A 8 -11.58 -3.25 -28.28
CA LEU A 8 -10.71 -3.43 -27.12
C LEU A 8 -11.27 -4.64 -26.34
N MET A 9 -10.42 -5.60 -25.99
CA MET A 9 -10.85 -6.76 -25.22
C MET A 9 -11.04 -6.40 -23.75
N VAL A 10 -12.24 -6.64 -23.23
CA VAL A 10 -12.47 -7.07 -21.85
C VAL A 10 -13.37 -8.29 -21.94
N GLY A 11 -12.76 -9.49 -21.85
CA GLY A 11 -13.42 -10.75 -22.19
C GLY A 11 -14.16 -11.37 -21.02
N LEU A 12 -15.41 -11.78 -21.21
CA LEU A 12 -16.20 -12.52 -20.21
C LEU A 12 -17.19 -13.48 -20.88
N THR A 13 -16.80 -14.75 -21.05
CA THR A 13 -17.71 -15.83 -21.50
C THR A 13 -17.30 -17.17 -20.86
N LEU A 14 -17.93 -17.66 -19.78
CA LEU A 14 -19.21 -18.40 -19.66
C LEU A 14 -19.20 -19.84 -20.24
N LEU A 15 -19.27 -20.83 -19.32
CA LEU A 15 -19.52 -22.26 -19.56
C LEU A 15 -20.13 -22.89 -18.28
N THR A 16 -21.21 -23.67 -18.38
CA THR A 16 -22.02 -24.05 -17.19
C THR A 16 -22.39 -25.54 -17.10
N ALA A 17 -21.91 -26.21 -16.03
CA ALA A 17 -22.53 -27.36 -15.34
C ALA A 17 -21.68 -27.68 -14.08
N ALA A 18 -22.13 -28.21 -12.94
CA ALA A 18 -23.39 -28.28 -12.18
C ALA A 18 -23.25 -29.46 -11.17
N SER A 19 -23.84 -29.37 -9.96
CA SER A 19 -24.08 -30.46 -8.98
C SER A 19 -22.88 -30.97 -8.12
N ILE A 20 -23.00 -31.45 -6.86
CA ILE A 20 -24.11 -31.46 -5.86
C ILE A 20 -23.59 -31.66 -4.40
N VAL A 21 -23.95 -30.76 -3.45
CA VAL A 21 -24.10 -30.98 -1.97
C VAL A 21 -22.76 -31.39 -1.24
N THR A 22 -22.52 -31.64 0.07
CA THR A 22 -23.29 -32.09 1.26
C THR A 22 -22.68 -31.65 2.63
N SER A 23 -23.45 -31.82 3.72
CA SER A 23 -23.20 -31.60 5.17
C SER A 23 -22.07 -32.47 5.80
N CYS A 24 -21.61 -32.35 7.07
CA CYS A 24 -22.39 -32.11 8.30
C CYS A 24 -21.59 -31.73 9.58
N SER A 25 -22.35 -31.35 10.62
CA SER A 25 -22.06 -30.81 11.97
C SER A 25 -21.14 -31.59 12.95
N GLY A 26 -20.61 -30.86 13.95
CA GLY A 26 -20.04 -31.38 15.22
C GLY A 26 -19.98 -30.27 16.31
N SER A 27 -20.00 -30.59 17.61
CA SER A 27 -20.24 -29.59 18.69
C SER A 27 -19.66 -29.92 20.09
N ALA A 28 -19.72 -28.94 21.01
CA ALA A 28 -19.50 -29.01 22.48
C ALA A 28 -18.03 -29.13 22.99
N SER A 29 -17.61 -28.72 24.22
CA SER A 29 -18.12 -27.72 25.20
C SER A 29 -17.18 -27.60 26.45
N GLU A 30 -16.85 -26.38 26.93
CA GLU A 30 -16.67 -25.91 28.35
C GLU A 30 -15.85 -26.73 29.42
N PRO A 31 -15.62 -26.27 30.69
CA PRO A 31 -15.52 -24.92 31.30
C PRO A 31 -14.38 -24.72 32.39
N PHE A 32 -14.42 -23.57 33.11
CA PHE A 32 -14.05 -23.33 34.54
C PHE A 32 -12.57 -23.23 35.04
N ASN A 33 -12.12 -22.02 35.46
CA ASN A 33 -11.90 -21.60 36.88
C ASN A 33 -11.27 -20.18 37.05
N ASP A 34 -11.31 -19.66 38.29
CA ASP A 34 -10.95 -18.31 38.81
C ASP A 34 -10.38 -18.50 40.27
N PRO A 35 -9.94 -17.53 41.14
CA PRO A 35 -9.64 -16.09 40.99
C PRO A 35 -8.36 -15.56 41.74
N SER A 36 -8.13 -14.23 41.67
CA SER A 36 -7.52 -13.33 42.70
C SER A 36 -5.99 -13.27 42.99
N SER A 37 -5.38 -12.06 42.94
CA SER A 37 -5.10 -11.20 44.15
C SER A 37 -3.83 -10.29 44.09
N ILE A 38 -3.80 -9.27 44.98
CA ILE A 38 -2.67 -8.43 45.48
C ILE A 38 -2.18 -7.19 44.65
N ARG A 39 -2.01 -6.08 45.39
CA ARG A 39 -1.47 -4.72 45.12
C ARG A 39 -0.57 -4.38 46.35
N PRO A 40 0.21 -3.27 46.49
CA PRO A 40 0.57 -2.17 45.57
C PRO A 40 2.08 -1.79 45.60
N SER A 41 2.48 -0.68 44.96
CA SER A 41 3.33 0.40 45.56
C SER A 41 3.47 1.62 44.63
N VAL A 42 4.02 2.73 45.14
CA VAL A 42 4.12 4.05 44.47
C VAL A 42 5.48 4.70 44.77
N THR A 43 6.10 5.35 43.78
CA THR A 43 7.20 6.32 43.99
C THR A 43 7.08 7.47 42.97
N SER A 44 7.55 8.68 43.30
CA SER A 44 7.39 9.87 42.44
C SER A 44 8.53 10.88 42.61
N THR A 45 9.19 11.26 41.50
CA THR A 45 10.08 12.45 41.32
C THR A 45 10.55 12.45 39.84
N SER A 46 10.91 13.55 39.19
CA SER A 46 10.87 14.99 39.55
C SER A 46 10.74 15.83 38.25
N LEU A 47 10.17 17.03 38.34
CA LEU A 47 10.14 17.98 37.21
C LEU A 47 11.24 19.04 37.38
N ILE A 48 12.01 19.28 36.32
CA ILE A 48 13.02 20.36 36.26
C ILE A 48 12.43 21.54 35.48
N PRO A 49 12.45 22.78 36.00
CA PRO A 49 11.97 23.94 35.27
C PRO A 49 12.94 24.35 34.15
N VAL A 50 12.41 24.56 32.95
CA VAL A 50 13.20 25.02 31.79
C VAL A 50 13.21 26.55 31.75
N THR A 51 14.40 27.16 31.82
CA THR A 51 14.58 28.60 31.60
C THR A 51 14.83 28.87 30.11
N PRO A 52 14.03 29.70 29.43
CA PRO A 52 14.18 29.96 28.00
C PRO A 52 15.33 30.94 27.72
N THR A 53 16.48 30.43 27.27
CA THR A 53 17.60 31.26 26.80
C THR A 53 17.30 31.82 25.41
N ILE A 54 17.08 33.13 25.31
CA ILE A 54 16.94 33.82 24.02
C ILE A 54 18.34 33.98 23.39
N ILE A 55 18.59 33.28 22.29
CA ILE A 55 19.81 33.42 21.48
C ILE A 55 19.50 34.30 20.25
N PRO A 56 20.28 35.36 19.96
CA PRO A 56 20.03 36.24 18.82
C PRO A 56 20.31 35.55 17.48
N ARG A 57 19.51 35.86 16.46
CA ARG A 57 19.63 35.30 15.09
C ARG A 57 20.85 35.84 14.35
N THR A 58 21.99 35.15 14.45
CA THR A 58 23.00 35.15 13.38
C THR A 58 22.56 34.23 12.24
N LYS A 59 22.91 34.58 10.99
CA LYS A 59 22.68 33.70 9.83
C LYS A 59 23.65 32.52 9.90
N SER A 60 23.14 31.32 10.18
CA SER A 60 23.93 30.08 10.11
C SER A 60 24.04 29.60 8.65
N PRO A 61 25.16 29.00 8.23
CA PRO A 61 25.16 28.10 7.07
C PRO A 61 24.22 26.90 7.32
N GLN A 62 23.88 26.18 6.26
CA GLN A 62 23.12 24.92 6.33
C GLN A 62 23.81 23.94 7.30
N PRO A 63 23.03 23.11 8.04
CA PRO A 63 23.63 21.99 8.74
C PRO A 63 24.27 21.04 7.72
N ASN A 64 25.47 20.54 8.03
CA ASN A 64 25.93 19.28 7.43
C ASN A 64 24.85 18.21 7.68
N PRO A 65 24.67 17.23 6.78
CA PRO A 65 23.86 16.07 7.10
C PRO A 65 24.39 15.46 8.40
N THR A 66 23.51 15.31 9.40
CA THR A 66 23.85 14.69 10.68
C THR A 66 24.50 13.33 10.38
N PRO A 67 25.71 13.04 10.86
CA PRO A 67 26.35 11.74 10.60
C PRO A 67 25.39 10.67 11.10
N ALA A 68 24.97 9.77 10.19
CA ALA A 68 23.84 8.89 10.41
C ALA A 68 23.99 8.15 11.73
N THR A 69 23.19 8.53 12.73
CA THR A 69 23.18 7.87 14.03
C THR A 69 22.76 6.44 13.78
N MET A 70 23.71 5.51 13.85
CA MET A 70 23.48 4.10 13.52
C MET A 70 22.46 3.55 14.51
N THR A 71 21.20 3.58 14.09
CA THR A 71 20.08 3.08 14.87
C THR A 71 20.33 1.58 15.06
N PRO A 72 20.34 1.05 16.29
CA PRO A 72 20.66 -0.34 16.52
C PRO A 72 19.79 -1.24 15.66
N LYS A 73 20.41 -2.10 14.83
CA LYS A 73 19.67 -3.06 14.00
C LYS A 73 18.72 -3.85 14.94
N PRO A 74 17.40 -3.86 14.70
CA PRO A 74 16.45 -4.52 15.58
C PRO A 74 16.87 -5.96 15.88
N ALA A 75 16.85 -6.31 17.16
CA ALA A 75 17.17 -7.66 17.59
C ALA A 75 16.07 -8.62 17.14
N LEU A 76 16.43 -9.63 16.36
CA LEU A 76 15.53 -10.69 15.92
C LEU A 76 15.21 -11.63 17.10
N THR A 77 14.26 -11.24 17.95
CA THR A 77 13.81 -12.00 19.12
C THR A 77 12.92 -13.18 18.69
N ALA A 78 13.55 -14.27 18.27
CA ALA A 78 12.91 -15.43 17.66
C ALA A 78 12.04 -16.29 18.60
N GLU A 79 12.01 -16.02 19.91
CA GLU A 79 11.40 -16.92 20.90
C GLU A 79 9.86 -16.89 20.91
N THR A 80 9.22 -15.80 20.48
CA THR A 80 7.75 -15.69 20.37
C THR A 80 7.30 -14.91 19.12
N GLY A 81 6.99 -15.63 18.04
CA GLY A 81 6.33 -15.06 16.86
C GLY A 81 4.82 -14.87 17.07
N ILE A 82 4.24 -13.89 16.38
CA ILE A 82 2.82 -13.51 16.48
C ILE A 82 2.00 -14.47 15.62
N ARG A 83 1.01 -15.15 16.22
CA ARG A 83 0.13 -16.09 15.49
C ARG A 83 -1.09 -15.37 14.93
N ILE A 84 -1.39 -15.62 13.66
CA ILE A 84 -2.58 -15.15 12.96
C ILE A 84 -3.48 -16.33 12.54
N THR A 85 -4.78 -16.08 12.42
CA THR A 85 -5.71 -17.00 11.77
C THR A 85 -5.66 -16.76 10.27
N VAL A 86 -5.41 -17.81 9.48
CA VAL A 86 -5.45 -17.76 8.00
C VAL A 86 -6.53 -18.71 7.47
N GLN A 87 -7.21 -18.31 6.40
CA GLN A 87 -8.19 -19.11 5.68
C GLN A 87 -7.88 -19.08 4.18
N GLN A 88 -7.82 -20.26 3.56
CA GLN A 88 -7.82 -20.36 2.09
C GLN A 88 -9.23 -20.06 1.58
N ILE A 89 -9.33 -19.18 0.57
CA ILE A 89 -10.59 -18.80 -0.06
C ILE A 89 -10.68 -19.18 -1.55
N ALA A 90 -9.55 -19.42 -2.22
CA ALA A 90 -9.55 -19.93 -3.60
C ALA A 90 -8.34 -20.84 -3.93
N GLN A 91 -8.48 -21.59 -5.02
CA GLN A 91 -7.42 -22.29 -5.76
C GLN A 91 -7.35 -21.70 -7.16
N SER A 92 -6.19 -21.77 -7.82
CA SER A 92 -5.95 -21.16 -9.14
C SER A 92 -6.46 -19.71 -9.27
N PRO A 93 -6.15 -18.81 -8.31
CA PRO A 93 -6.55 -17.41 -8.40
C PRO A 93 -5.86 -16.72 -9.58
N GLY A 94 -6.52 -15.69 -10.15
CA GLY A 94 -5.84 -14.76 -11.04
C GLY A 94 -4.82 -13.92 -10.27
N GLY A 95 -3.87 -13.31 -10.98
CA GLY A 95 -2.88 -12.41 -10.37
C GLY A 95 -3.49 -11.13 -9.77
N GLU A 96 -4.75 -10.85 -10.07
CA GLU A 96 -5.47 -9.64 -9.67
C GLU A 96 -6.57 -9.91 -8.63
N PHE A 97 -6.43 -9.23 -7.50
CA PHE A 97 -7.45 -9.11 -6.45
C PHE A 97 -7.37 -7.72 -5.82
N GLY A 98 -8.40 -7.28 -5.11
CA GLY A 98 -8.46 -5.96 -4.48
C GLY A 98 -9.55 -5.85 -3.42
N TRP A 99 -9.26 -5.13 -2.34
CA TRP A 99 -10.24 -4.83 -1.31
C TRP A 99 -11.15 -3.68 -1.74
N MET A 100 -12.43 -3.81 -1.42
CA MET A 100 -13.42 -2.75 -1.60
C MET A 100 -13.27 -1.67 -0.52
N ALA A 101 -13.74 -0.46 -0.83
CA ALA A 101 -13.78 0.69 0.08
C ALA A 101 -14.37 0.38 1.47
N ASN A 102 -15.41 -0.46 1.51
CA ASN A 102 -16.07 -0.88 2.76
C ASN A 102 -15.24 -1.86 3.62
N SER A 103 -14.03 -2.23 3.18
CA SER A 103 -13.02 -3.04 3.87
C SER A 103 -13.36 -4.50 4.19
N SER A 104 -14.64 -4.88 4.24
CA SER A 104 -15.05 -6.26 4.50
C SER A 104 -15.08 -7.14 3.25
N ILE A 105 -15.15 -6.56 2.04
CA ILE A 105 -15.27 -7.33 0.79
C ILE A 105 -13.95 -7.32 0.01
N LEU A 106 -13.43 -8.51 -0.29
CA LEU A 106 -12.39 -8.73 -1.29
C LEU A 106 -13.03 -9.09 -2.63
N LEU A 107 -12.59 -8.47 -3.72
CA LEU A 107 -12.81 -8.96 -5.09
C LEU A 107 -11.55 -9.68 -5.59
N TYR A 108 -11.73 -10.77 -6.33
CA TYR A 108 -10.63 -11.56 -6.90
C TYR A 108 -11.05 -12.29 -8.17
N GLU A 109 -10.10 -12.56 -9.06
CA GLU A 109 -10.29 -13.48 -10.18
C GLU A 109 -9.97 -14.93 -9.76
N VAL A 110 -10.69 -15.88 -10.34
CA VAL A 110 -10.33 -17.31 -10.38
C VAL A 110 -10.16 -17.70 -11.84
N MET A 111 -9.03 -18.34 -12.18
CA MET A 111 -8.66 -18.67 -13.56
C MET A 111 -9.39 -19.92 -14.09
N GLU A 112 -9.65 -20.89 -13.22
CA GLU A 112 -10.11 -22.23 -13.57
C GLU A 112 -11.44 -22.58 -12.87
N PRO A 113 -12.40 -23.26 -13.54
CA PRO A 113 -12.34 -23.77 -14.91
C PRO A 113 -12.61 -22.70 -15.99
N GLN A 114 -12.94 -21.47 -15.59
CA GLN A 114 -13.05 -20.28 -16.43
C GLN A 114 -12.61 -19.07 -15.61
N HIS A 115 -12.06 -18.05 -16.29
CA HIS A 115 -11.91 -16.70 -15.76
C HIS A 115 -13.25 -16.19 -15.21
N GLN A 116 -13.36 -16.13 -13.89
CA GLN A 116 -14.54 -15.68 -13.17
C GLN A 116 -14.14 -14.69 -12.08
N LEU A 117 -14.84 -13.56 -12.02
CA LEU A 117 -14.74 -12.62 -10.92
C LEU A 117 -15.60 -13.10 -9.75
N TRP A 118 -15.00 -13.09 -8.56
CA TRP A 118 -15.60 -13.52 -7.31
C TRP A 118 -15.47 -12.42 -6.25
N SER A 119 -16.33 -12.53 -5.24
CA SER A 119 -16.34 -11.69 -4.05
C SER A 119 -16.34 -12.56 -2.80
N TYR A 120 -15.60 -12.13 -1.78
CA TYR A 120 -15.57 -12.76 -0.45
C TYR A 120 -15.76 -11.70 0.63
N ASN A 121 -16.68 -11.94 1.56
CA ASN A 121 -16.88 -11.11 2.74
C ASN A 121 -16.11 -11.69 3.94
N ALA A 122 -15.06 -11.00 4.37
CA ALA A 122 -14.18 -11.45 5.45
C ALA A 122 -14.83 -11.50 6.83
N GLN A 123 -15.92 -10.74 7.06
CA GLN A 123 -16.65 -10.76 8.32
C GLN A 123 -17.64 -11.92 8.44
N THR A 124 -18.13 -12.47 7.32
CA THR A 124 -19.15 -13.53 7.29
C THR A 124 -18.67 -14.85 6.68
N GLY A 125 -17.49 -14.87 6.05
CA GLY A 125 -17.01 -15.99 5.25
C GLY A 125 -17.76 -16.20 3.93
N GLU A 126 -18.69 -15.32 3.58
CA GLU A 126 -19.59 -15.52 2.44
C GLU A 126 -18.87 -15.29 1.10
N GLN A 127 -18.96 -16.27 0.20
CA GLN A 127 -18.51 -16.15 -1.20
C GLN A 127 -19.69 -15.99 -2.15
N ARG A 128 -19.54 -15.08 -3.13
CA ARG A 128 -20.47 -14.95 -4.26
C ARG A 128 -19.70 -14.65 -5.54
N GLN A 129 -20.07 -15.29 -6.64
CA GLN A 129 -19.64 -14.86 -7.97
C GLN A 129 -20.12 -13.42 -8.23
N TRP A 130 -19.27 -12.59 -8.83
CA TRP A 130 -19.58 -11.19 -9.10
C TRP A 130 -20.61 -11.07 -10.25
N SER A 131 -21.48 -10.05 -10.17
CA SER A 131 -22.45 -9.71 -11.20
C SER A 131 -22.54 -8.19 -11.40
N ALA A 132 -23.11 -7.74 -12.52
CA ALA A 132 -23.30 -6.30 -12.77
C ALA A 132 -24.23 -5.61 -11.74
N ASP A 133 -25.08 -6.39 -11.06
CA ASP A 133 -25.97 -5.92 -9.99
C ASP A 133 -25.27 -5.77 -8.62
N PHE A 134 -23.96 -6.02 -8.53
CA PHE A 134 -23.22 -5.80 -7.28
C PHE A 134 -23.24 -4.29 -6.95
N PRO A 135 -23.69 -3.87 -5.75
CA PRO A 135 -24.13 -2.49 -5.49
C PRO A 135 -23.05 -1.40 -5.48
N TRP A 136 -21.81 -1.72 -5.87
CA TRP A 136 -20.63 -0.86 -5.73
C TRP A 136 -19.77 -0.84 -7.00
N SER A 137 -20.37 -0.42 -8.11
CA SER A 137 -19.62 0.17 -9.22
C SER A 137 -19.27 1.63 -8.88
N LEU A 138 -18.28 2.21 -9.57
CA LEU A 138 -18.18 3.67 -9.67
C LEU A 138 -19.52 4.19 -10.20
N PRO A 139 -20.08 5.30 -9.68
CA PRO A 139 -21.33 5.85 -10.20
C PRO A 139 -21.26 5.98 -11.73
N GLN A 140 -22.15 5.27 -12.42
CA GLN A 140 -22.03 5.04 -13.86
C GLN A 140 -21.97 6.37 -14.62
N GLY A 141 -21.05 6.46 -15.58
CA GLY A 141 -20.84 7.67 -16.37
C GLY A 141 -19.76 8.63 -15.85
N ILE A 142 -19.23 8.53 -14.62
CA ILE A 142 -18.23 9.52 -14.17
C ILE A 142 -17.00 9.54 -15.10
N ILE A 143 -16.44 8.39 -15.45
CA ILE A 143 -15.29 8.29 -16.37
C ILE A 143 -15.63 8.90 -17.74
N GLU A 144 -16.86 8.73 -18.22
CA GLU A 144 -17.37 9.33 -19.47
C GLU A 144 -17.62 10.86 -19.37
N THR A 145 -17.60 11.44 -18.15
CA THR A 145 -17.63 12.91 -17.95
C THR A 145 -16.23 13.54 -17.83
N LEU A 146 -15.16 12.74 -17.81
CA LEU A 146 -13.79 13.26 -17.79
C LEU A 146 -13.36 13.66 -19.22
N PRO A 147 -12.42 14.63 -19.37
CA PRO A 147 -11.88 15.00 -20.68
C PRO A 147 -11.27 13.81 -21.42
N SER A 148 -11.40 13.77 -22.75
CA SER A 148 -10.85 12.70 -23.61
C SER A 148 -9.33 12.53 -23.53
N GLU A 149 -8.64 13.59 -23.13
CA GLU A 149 -7.20 13.71 -22.94
C GLU A 149 -6.76 13.34 -21.52
N ALA A 150 -7.70 13.06 -20.62
CA ALA A 150 -7.40 12.63 -19.26
C ALA A 150 -6.79 11.22 -19.24
N ARG A 151 -5.82 11.02 -18.37
CA ARG A 151 -5.22 9.72 -18.07
C ARG A 151 -4.74 9.67 -16.63
N ASP A 152 -4.01 8.61 -16.28
CA ASP A 152 -3.42 8.40 -14.95
C ASP A 152 -4.47 8.62 -13.84
N PHE A 153 -5.60 7.92 -13.97
CA PHE A 153 -6.74 8.08 -13.09
C PHE A 153 -6.51 7.42 -11.73
N SER A 154 -6.96 8.07 -10.66
CA SER A 154 -7.06 7.46 -9.33
C SER A 154 -8.33 7.90 -8.62
N VAL A 155 -9.13 6.91 -8.22
CA VAL A 155 -10.36 7.12 -7.44
C VAL A 155 -10.02 7.11 -5.95
N SER A 156 -10.65 7.98 -5.18
CA SER A 156 -10.45 8.06 -3.74
C SER A 156 -11.15 6.91 -2.97
N PRO A 157 -10.72 6.60 -1.73
CA PRO A 157 -11.33 5.59 -0.88
C PRO A 157 -12.86 5.64 -0.76
N SER A 158 -13.48 6.81 -0.75
CA SER A 158 -14.95 6.97 -0.70
C SER A 158 -15.67 6.80 -2.05
N GLY A 159 -14.93 6.81 -3.17
CA GLY A 159 -15.49 6.88 -4.53
C GLY A 159 -16.02 8.27 -4.94
N LEU A 160 -15.90 9.29 -4.08
CA LEU A 160 -16.49 10.62 -4.30
C LEU A 160 -15.55 11.62 -4.98
N LYS A 161 -14.26 11.27 -5.13
CA LYS A 161 -13.24 12.08 -5.81
C LYS A 161 -12.48 11.23 -6.83
N ILE A 162 -12.06 11.84 -7.93
CA ILE A 162 -11.12 11.25 -8.90
C ILE A 162 -10.02 12.27 -9.21
N LEU A 163 -8.76 11.88 -9.02
CA LEU A 163 -7.60 12.58 -9.55
C LEU A 163 -7.25 12.04 -10.94
N TYR A 164 -6.82 12.92 -11.84
CA TYR A 164 -6.36 12.56 -13.17
C TYR A 164 -5.35 13.59 -13.70
N SER A 165 -4.51 13.16 -14.65
CA SER A 165 -3.57 14.03 -15.36
C SER A 165 -4.12 14.39 -16.75
N ILE A 166 -3.69 15.53 -17.29
CA ILE A 166 -3.82 15.87 -18.72
C ILE A 166 -2.43 16.33 -19.20
N PRO A 167 -1.81 15.72 -20.24
CA PRO A 167 -0.56 16.22 -20.81
C PRO A 167 -0.69 17.65 -21.32
N ASP A 168 0.31 18.49 -21.08
CA ASP A 168 0.42 19.78 -21.76
C ASP A 168 1.02 19.58 -23.16
N THR A 169 0.15 19.56 -24.16
CA THR A 169 0.50 19.31 -25.57
C THR A 169 0.88 20.58 -26.34
N SER A 170 1.14 21.69 -25.64
CA SER A 170 1.46 22.99 -26.26
C SER A 170 2.84 23.06 -26.94
N GLY A 171 3.74 22.12 -26.65
CA GLY A 171 5.03 21.99 -27.32
C GLY A 171 4.96 21.19 -28.62
N THR A 172 5.37 21.78 -29.75
CA THR A 172 5.76 21.01 -30.93
C THR A 172 7.09 20.28 -30.64
N PRO A 173 7.17 18.94 -30.72
CA PRO A 173 8.43 18.24 -30.50
C PRO A 173 9.42 18.55 -31.64
N ASP A 174 10.59 19.11 -31.34
CA ASP A 174 11.68 19.21 -32.33
C ASP A 174 12.32 17.83 -32.50
N LEU A 175 11.98 17.14 -33.59
CA LEU A 175 12.28 15.74 -33.89
C LEU A 175 13.78 15.44 -34.13
N LYS A 176 14.69 16.32 -33.73
CA LYS A 176 16.14 16.21 -33.98
C LYS A 176 16.93 15.65 -32.81
N GLU A 177 16.45 15.82 -31.60
CA GLU A 177 17.11 15.40 -30.37
C GLU A 177 16.13 14.55 -29.55
N PRO A 178 16.61 13.56 -28.77
CA PRO A 178 15.75 12.90 -27.79
C PRO A 178 15.27 13.97 -26.79
N PRO A 179 14.00 13.93 -26.32
CA PRO A 179 13.49 14.95 -25.41
C PRO A 179 14.24 14.91 -24.08
N GLU A 180 15.18 15.85 -23.87
CA GLU A 180 15.88 16.05 -22.61
C GLU A 180 14.95 16.65 -21.54
N ASP A 181 13.98 17.46 -21.97
CA ASP A 181 12.89 17.96 -21.13
C ASP A 181 11.69 17.00 -21.16
N ILE A 182 11.26 16.62 -19.96
CA ILE A 182 10.03 15.88 -19.70
C ILE A 182 8.86 16.85 -19.87
N SER A 183 7.77 16.42 -20.52
CA SER A 183 6.56 17.23 -20.66
C SER A 183 6.02 17.67 -19.30
N GLU A 184 5.31 18.81 -19.26
CA GLU A 184 4.45 19.10 -18.12
C GLU A 184 3.10 18.39 -18.28
N ALA A 185 2.52 17.99 -17.16
CA ALA A 185 1.15 17.52 -17.06
C ALA A 185 0.37 18.39 -16.06
N GLN A 186 -0.90 18.61 -16.36
CA GLN A 186 -1.82 19.33 -15.52
C GLN A 186 -2.54 18.34 -14.61
N LEU A 187 -2.48 18.52 -13.29
CA LEU A 187 -3.18 17.69 -12.32
C LEU A 187 -4.57 18.27 -12.04
N TRP A 188 -5.60 17.44 -12.16
CA TRP A 188 -7.00 17.79 -11.97
C TRP A 188 -7.69 16.91 -10.93
N LEU A 189 -8.70 17.47 -10.29
CA LEU A 189 -9.60 16.82 -9.35
C LEU A 189 -11.03 16.95 -9.85
N TRP A 190 -11.70 15.81 -10.06
CA TRP A 190 -13.15 15.70 -10.07
C TRP A 190 -13.63 15.45 -8.63
N GLU A 191 -14.59 16.24 -8.16
CA GLU A 191 -15.20 16.13 -6.83
C GLU A 191 -16.65 16.62 -6.90
N ALA A 192 -17.58 15.82 -6.38
CA ALA A 192 -19.02 16.15 -6.30
C ALA A 192 -19.65 16.64 -7.63
N GLY A 193 -19.23 16.09 -8.77
CA GLY A 193 -19.72 16.50 -10.10
C GLY A 193 -19.09 17.77 -10.67
N SER A 194 -18.06 18.32 -10.02
CA SER A 194 -17.30 19.48 -10.48
C SER A 194 -15.85 19.08 -10.77
N THR A 195 -15.21 19.71 -11.78
CA THR A 195 -13.78 19.53 -12.07
C THR A 195 -13.00 20.80 -11.76
N SER A 196 -11.79 20.65 -11.22
CA SER A 196 -10.89 21.77 -10.92
C SER A 196 -9.42 21.39 -11.10
N LYS A 197 -8.65 22.28 -11.72
CA LYS A 197 -7.19 22.13 -11.80
C LYS A 197 -6.57 22.39 -10.43
N LEU A 198 -5.59 21.57 -10.05
CA LEU A 198 -4.85 21.70 -8.81
C LEU A 198 -3.45 22.28 -9.04
N ALA A 199 -2.70 21.74 -10.00
CA ALA A 199 -1.28 22.09 -10.23
C ALA A 199 -0.80 21.73 -11.65
N ASN A 200 0.45 22.07 -11.96
CA ASN A 200 1.27 21.40 -12.97
C ASN A 200 2.29 20.49 -12.26
N LEU A 201 2.74 19.42 -12.92
CA LEU A 201 3.80 18.52 -12.46
C LEU A 201 4.49 17.81 -13.65
N GLU A 202 5.59 17.09 -13.40
CA GLU A 202 6.33 16.35 -14.45
C GLU A 202 5.51 15.18 -15.01
N ASP A 203 5.41 15.09 -16.34
CA ASP A 203 4.57 14.14 -17.06
C ASP A 203 5.11 12.70 -17.08
N CYS A 204 5.12 12.08 -15.91
CA CYS A 204 5.64 10.74 -15.69
C CYS A 204 4.99 10.06 -14.48
N ILE A 205 3.68 10.24 -14.26
CA ILE A 205 2.97 9.62 -13.13
C ILE A 205 2.97 8.08 -13.26
N SER A 206 3.03 7.37 -12.13
CA SER A 206 3.06 5.89 -12.09
C SER A 206 2.00 5.25 -11.20
N ASP A 207 1.59 5.92 -10.11
CA ASP A 207 0.70 5.41 -9.07
C ASP A 207 0.28 6.57 -8.15
N TYR A 208 -0.87 6.42 -7.49
CA TYR A 208 -1.43 7.37 -6.52
C TYR A 208 -1.82 6.61 -5.26
N ARG A 209 -1.41 7.11 -4.09
CA ARG A 209 -1.80 6.56 -2.79
C ARG A 209 -2.59 7.61 -2.01
N TRP A 210 -3.82 7.28 -1.66
CA TRP A 210 -4.68 8.13 -0.85
C TRP A 210 -4.52 7.76 0.63
N SER A 211 -4.43 8.77 1.49
CA SER A 211 -4.74 8.62 2.92
C SER A 211 -6.20 8.19 3.09
N ALA A 212 -6.49 7.38 4.12
CA ALA A 212 -7.85 6.87 4.33
C ALA A 212 -8.87 7.98 4.67
N ASN A 213 -8.42 9.11 5.25
CA ASN A 213 -9.25 10.30 5.45
C ASN A 213 -9.36 11.23 4.23
N GLU A 214 -8.76 10.87 3.09
CA GLU A 214 -8.72 11.63 1.84
C GLU A 214 -8.20 13.07 1.95
N SER A 215 -7.33 13.34 2.93
CA SER A 215 -6.71 14.67 3.13
C SER A 215 -5.41 14.83 2.34
N ILE A 216 -4.60 13.78 2.28
CA ILE A 216 -3.34 13.69 1.55
C ILE A 216 -3.45 12.64 0.43
N VAL A 217 -2.89 12.97 -0.73
CA VAL A 217 -2.56 11.98 -1.78
C VAL A 217 -1.08 12.07 -2.11
N VAL A 218 -0.42 10.92 -2.17
CA VAL A 218 0.96 10.77 -2.63
C VAL A 218 0.94 10.33 -4.09
N ILE A 219 1.71 11.00 -4.94
CA ILE A 219 1.77 10.73 -6.39
C ILE A 219 3.19 10.32 -6.75
N ARG A 220 3.40 9.04 -7.11
CA ARG A 220 4.74 8.49 -7.41
C ARG A 220 5.02 8.57 -8.91
N SER A 221 6.23 8.98 -9.31
CA SER A 221 6.65 9.07 -10.71
C SER A 221 7.40 7.83 -11.23
N LEU A 222 7.50 7.72 -12.56
CA LEU A 222 8.39 6.83 -13.31
C LEU A 222 9.82 7.39 -13.43
N SER A 223 10.25 8.24 -12.48
CA SER A 223 11.59 8.86 -12.39
C SER A 223 12.74 7.94 -12.81
N TYR A 224 12.76 6.69 -12.37
CA TYR A 224 13.82 5.71 -12.69
C TYR A 224 13.89 5.28 -14.17
N ARG A 225 12.87 5.56 -14.98
CA ARG A 225 12.85 5.33 -16.44
C ARG A 225 12.81 6.62 -17.25
N MET A 226 12.17 7.66 -16.72
CA MET A 226 11.85 8.90 -17.45
C MET A 226 12.68 10.10 -16.99
N GLY A 227 13.58 9.95 -16.02
CA GLY A 227 14.54 10.97 -15.60
C GLY A 227 14.02 12.02 -14.60
N CYS A 228 12.74 11.96 -14.24
CA CYS A 228 12.01 12.98 -13.47
C CYS A 228 12.75 13.45 -12.20
N LYS A 229 12.75 14.77 -12.01
CA LYS A 229 13.42 15.48 -10.91
C LYS A 229 12.76 15.14 -9.57
N VAL A 230 11.47 14.81 -9.57
CA VAL A 230 10.70 14.40 -8.39
C VAL A 230 10.34 12.92 -8.48
N HIS A 231 10.76 12.11 -7.50
CA HIS A 231 10.34 10.71 -7.34
C HIS A 231 8.89 10.60 -6.88
N VAL A 232 8.51 11.49 -5.96
CA VAL A 232 7.22 11.45 -5.27
C VAL A 232 6.75 12.87 -4.94
N TRP A 233 5.51 13.20 -5.29
CA TRP A 233 4.82 14.42 -4.88
C TRP A 233 3.85 14.13 -3.73
N MET A 234 3.60 15.13 -2.90
CA MET A 234 2.53 15.16 -1.90
C MET A 234 1.51 16.22 -2.30
N LEU A 235 0.25 15.82 -2.42
CA LEU A 235 -0.90 16.69 -2.59
C LEU A 235 -1.67 16.77 -1.27
N ASP A 236 -1.72 17.96 -0.68
CA ASP A 236 -2.66 18.29 0.39
C ASP A 236 -3.97 18.79 -0.24
N LEU A 237 -5.04 18.02 -0.13
CA LEU A 237 -6.36 18.34 -0.70
C LEU A 237 -7.13 19.38 0.12
N GLN A 238 -6.83 19.52 1.42
CA GLN A 238 -7.47 20.54 2.28
C GLN A 238 -6.94 21.93 1.95
N ARG A 239 -5.62 22.04 1.70
CA ARG A 239 -4.96 23.28 1.27
C ARG A 239 -4.94 23.47 -0.26
N ARG A 240 -5.24 22.41 -1.02
CA ARG A 240 -5.08 22.30 -2.49
C ARG A 240 -3.66 22.65 -2.95
N THR A 241 -2.66 22.20 -2.21
CA THR A 241 -1.23 22.44 -2.49
C THR A 241 -0.52 21.15 -2.86
N LEU A 242 0.09 21.13 -4.06
CA LEU A 242 1.04 20.11 -4.47
C LEU A 242 2.46 20.57 -4.13
N GLN A 243 3.27 19.69 -3.52
CA GLN A 243 4.69 19.92 -3.27
C GLN A 243 5.51 18.65 -3.56
N PRO A 244 6.79 18.76 -3.94
CA PRO A 244 7.67 17.59 -3.97
C PRO A 244 7.81 17.03 -2.56
N LEU A 245 7.75 15.70 -2.43
CA LEU A 245 7.99 14.99 -1.17
C LEU A 245 9.36 14.32 -1.17
N PHE A 246 9.72 13.66 -2.26
CA PHE A 246 11.02 13.02 -2.46
C PHE A 246 11.56 13.41 -3.84
N THR A 247 12.72 14.07 -3.90
CA THR A 247 13.39 14.47 -5.15
C THR A 247 14.66 13.66 -5.40
N ARG A 248 15.12 13.68 -6.65
CA ARG A 248 16.38 13.07 -7.07
C ARG A 248 17.64 13.79 -6.55
N ALA A 249 17.47 14.93 -5.87
CA ALA A 249 18.52 15.60 -5.12
C ALA A 249 18.57 15.16 -3.64
N ASP A 250 17.50 14.56 -3.12
CA ASP A 250 17.43 14.01 -1.77
C ASP A 250 17.89 12.54 -1.73
N TYR A 251 17.58 11.77 -2.79
CA TYR A 251 17.94 10.36 -2.95
C TYR A 251 18.43 10.10 -4.38
N GLU A 252 19.54 9.38 -4.53
CA GLU A 252 19.99 8.89 -5.85
C GLU A 252 19.15 7.68 -6.30
N ASP A 253 18.78 6.83 -5.35
CA ASP A 253 17.89 5.68 -5.54
C ASP A 253 16.41 6.09 -5.55
N PRO A 254 15.56 5.44 -6.37
CA PRO A 254 14.13 5.73 -6.36
C PRO A 254 13.49 5.41 -5.02
N VAL A 255 12.63 6.32 -4.55
CA VAL A 255 11.77 6.13 -3.37
C VAL A 255 10.40 5.58 -3.78
N ILE A 256 9.95 4.53 -3.11
CA ILE A 256 8.57 4.04 -3.15
C ILE A 256 7.92 4.34 -1.79
N VAL A 257 6.83 5.11 -1.80
CA VAL A 257 5.88 5.14 -0.67
C VAL A 257 4.96 3.92 -0.79
N ASP A 258 4.90 3.13 0.28
CA ASP A 258 4.07 1.93 0.34
C ASP A 258 2.68 2.24 0.89
N ASP A 259 2.62 3.02 1.99
CA ASP A 259 1.39 3.34 2.72
C ASP A 259 1.47 4.73 3.39
N ILE A 260 0.30 5.25 3.81
CA ILE A 260 0.11 6.55 4.45
C ILE A 260 -0.72 6.34 5.72
N THR A 261 -0.46 7.05 6.81
CA THR A 261 -1.32 6.96 8.00
C THR A 261 -2.77 7.37 7.69
N VAL A 262 -3.74 6.83 8.46
CA VAL A 262 -5.18 7.09 8.31
C VAL A 262 -5.47 8.58 8.41
N ASP A 263 -4.77 9.26 9.31
CA ASP A 263 -4.86 10.70 9.54
C ASP A 263 -4.13 11.56 8.48
N GLY A 264 -3.32 10.94 7.61
CA GLY A 264 -2.51 11.64 6.60
C GLY A 264 -1.31 12.40 7.15
N THR A 265 -0.82 12.14 8.37
CA THR A 265 0.34 12.85 8.94
C THR A 265 1.70 12.24 8.62
N SER A 266 1.77 10.95 8.26
CA SER A 266 3.04 10.26 7.99
C SER A 266 2.95 9.30 6.80
N VAL A 267 4.06 9.12 6.07
CA VAL A 267 4.19 8.11 5.01
C VAL A 267 5.23 7.05 5.37
N LEU A 268 4.98 5.81 5.00
CA LEU A 268 5.90 4.68 5.10
C LEU A 268 6.51 4.42 3.72
N TYR A 269 7.83 4.33 3.64
CA TYR A 269 8.55 4.27 2.37
C TYR A 269 9.85 3.46 2.42
N HIS A 270 10.30 2.99 1.25
CA HIS A 270 11.57 2.30 1.04
C HIS A 270 12.32 2.83 -0.19
N THR A 271 13.64 2.67 -0.22
CA THR A 271 14.48 2.89 -1.41
C THR A 271 14.76 1.59 -2.17
N ILE A 272 14.87 1.65 -3.51
CA ILE A 272 15.15 0.47 -4.36
C ILE A 272 16.67 0.22 -4.58
N GLY A 273 17.51 0.68 -3.65
CA GLY A 273 18.97 0.72 -3.77
C GLY A 273 19.72 -0.58 -3.50
N GLU A 274 21.05 -0.48 -3.38
CA GLU A 274 21.90 -1.59 -2.91
C GLU A 274 21.58 -1.98 -1.47
N VAL A 275 21.29 -1.00 -0.61
CA VAL A 275 20.87 -1.20 0.78
C VAL A 275 19.37 -0.95 0.90
N GLY A 276 18.62 -1.95 1.37
CA GLY A 276 17.19 -1.82 1.65
C GLY A 276 16.95 -1.07 2.96
N ASN A 277 16.33 0.12 2.89
CA ASN A 277 15.77 0.79 4.06
C ASN A 277 14.24 0.64 4.09
N LEU A 278 13.67 0.73 5.30
CA LEU A 278 12.26 1.03 5.49
C LEU A 278 12.19 2.17 6.51
N SER A 279 11.51 3.25 6.15
CA SER A 279 11.55 4.52 6.88
C SER A 279 10.16 5.17 6.91
N VAL A 280 9.93 6.03 7.90
CA VAL A 280 8.72 6.84 8.03
C VAL A 280 9.08 8.31 7.92
N ARG A 281 8.42 9.03 7.00
CA ARG A 281 8.52 10.50 6.91
C ARG A 281 7.30 11.14 7.56
N GLN A 282 7.52 11.92 8.62
CA GLN A 282 6.50 12.75 9.24
C GLN A 282 6.27 14.00 8.37
N LEU A 283 5.10 14.08 7.71
CA LEU A 283 4.81 15.08 6.67
C LEU A 283 4.72 16.51 7.21
N ARG A 284 4.36 16.68 8.48
CA ARG A 284 4.23 17.98 9.14
C ARG A 284 5.57 18.69 9.30
N ASP A 285 6.55 17.96 9.82
CA ASP A 285 7.83 18.52 10.27
C ASP A 285 8.98 18.13 9.32
N ASN A 286 8.68 17.33 8.29
CA ASN A 286 9.59 16.80 7.25
C ASN A 286 10.82 16.10 7.85
N VAL A 287 10.56 15.18 8.79
CA VAL A 287 11.56 14.38 9.51
C VAL A 287 11.44 12.91 9.11
N ASP A 288 12.57 12.29 8.80
CA ASP A 288 12.69 10.86 8.52
C ASP A 288 13.06 10.07 9.78
N ILE A 289 12.38 8.96 9.99
CA ILE A 289 12.61 8.01 11.08
C ILE A 289 12.91 6.64 10.43
N PRO A 290 14.16 6.16 10.46
CA PRO A 290 14.50 4.85 9.92
C PRO A 290 13.96 3.75 10.84
N LEU A 291 13.20 2.80 10.28
CA LEU A 291 12.67 1.64 11.01
C LEU A 291 13.62 0.44 10.89
N LEU A 292 14.01 0.14 9.66
CA LEU A 292 14.84 -1.01 9.29
C LEU A 292 15.97 -0.58 8.36
N THR A 293 17.13 -1.21 8.54
CA THR A 293 18.24 -1.20 7.59
C THR A 293 18.67 -2.63 7.35
N LEU A 294 18.48 -3.06 6.12
CA LEU A 294 18.61 -4.44 5.66
C LEU A 294 19.65 -4.43 4.54
N GLY A 295 20.60 -5.37 4.60
CA GLY A 295 21.85 -5.30 3.82
C GLY A 295 21.61 -5.50 2.32
N GLU A 296 21.69 -6.75 1.87
CA GLU A 296 21.26 -7.18 0.52
C GLU A 296 19.77 -7.60 0.50
N GLU A 297 19.09 -7.44 1.64
CA GLU A 297 17.67 -7.69 1.83
C GLU A 297 16.88 -6.40 1.65
N ARG A 298 15.66 -6.52 1.15
CA ARG A 298 14.75 -5.39 0.90
C ARG A 298 13.50 -5.53 1.75
N ALA A 299 12.88 -4.39 2.06
CA ALA A 299 11.61 -4.35 2.76
C ALA A 299 10.63 -3.38 2.11
N ARG A 300 9.36 -3.66 2.37
CA ARG A 300 8.21 -2.77 2.20
C ARG A 300 7.25 -3.04 3.34
N GLY A 301 6.39 -2.10 3.68
CA GLY A 301 5.42 -2.34 4.75
C GLY A 301 4.07 -1.70 4.52
N VAL A 302 3.16 -1.96 5.45
CA VAL A 302 1.87 -1.30 5.55
C VAL A 302 1.58 -1.06 7.03
N TRP A 303 0.98 0.08 7.36
CA TRP A 303 0.60 0.35 8.74
C TRP A 303 -0.53 -0.60 9.17
N LEU A 304 -0.60 -0.88 10.47
CA LEU A 304 -1.74 -1.55 11.09
C LEU A 304 -2.71 -0.55 11.72
N GLN A 305 -3.82 -1.05 12.25
CA GLN A 305 -4.95 -0.24 12.71
C GLN A 305 -4.63 0.71 13.88
N ASP A 306 -3.58 0.42 14.65
CA ASP A 306 -3.14 1.23 15.80
C ASP A 306 -2.16 2.36 15.44
N GLU A 307 -1.63 2.35 14.21
CA GLU A 307 -0.54 3.20 13.70
C GLU A 307 0.75 3.16 14.57
N GLN A 308 0.84 2.16 15.45
CA GLN A 308 2.00 1.85 16.29
C GLN A 308 2.74 0.61 15.80
N LYS A 309 2.12 -0.20 14.93
CA LYS A 309 2.75 -1.37 14.32
C LYS A 309 2.67 -1.32 12.79
N VAL A 310 3.69 -1.87 12.16
CA VAL A 310 3.83 -2.01 10.71
C VAL A 310 3.94 -3.49 10.37
N LEU A 311 3.08 -3.97 9.46
CA LEU A 311 3.26 -5.26 8.82
C LEU A 311 4.30 -5.09 7.70
N VAL A 312 5.47 -5.71 7.88
CA VAL A 312 6.63 -5.61 6.98
C VAL A 312 6.80 -6.91 6.21
N GLU A 313 6.94 -6.83 4.89
CA GLU A 313 7.53 -7.91 4.10
C GLU A 313 9.04 -7.67 3.98
N ILE A 314 9.85 -8.67 4.31
CA ILE A 314 11.29 -8.71 4.05
C ILE A 314 11.57 -9.80 3.01
N TRP A 315 12.31 -9.48 1.95
CA TRP A 315 12.76 -10.43 0.94
C TRP A 315 14.22 -10.22 0.53
N SER A 316 14.94 -11.31 0.27
CA SER A 316 16.30 -11.27 -0.26
C SER A 316 16.26 -11.24 -1.80
N SER A 317 17.06 -10.37 -2.43
CA SER A 317 17.24 -10.37 -3.89
C SER A 317 18.37 -11.32 -4.31
N GLY A 318 18.09 -12.63 -4.30
CA GLY A 318 19.02 -13.64 -4.80
C GLY A 318 19.26 -13.58 -6.31
N GLN A 319 20.35 -14.19 -6.78
CA GLN A 319 20.71 -14.20 -8.23
C GLN A 319 19.75 -15.01 -9.12
N ALA A 320 18.86 -15.81 -8.54
CA ALA A 320 17.70 -16.37 -9.23
C ALA A 320 16.46 -15.54 -8.87
N HIS A 321 15.60 -15.23 -9.85
CA HIS A 321 14.46 -14.30 -9.74
C HIS A 321 13.29 -14.75 -8.83
N VAL A 322 13.54 -15.62 -7.85
CA VAL A 322 12.57 -16.14 -6.87
C VAL A 322 12.81 -15.47 -5.52
N SER A 323 12.28 -14.25 -5.35
CA SER A 323 12.24 -13.58 -4.05
C SER A 323 11.26 -14.30 -3.11
N THR A 324 11.76 -14.81 -1.98
CA THR A 324 10.96 -15.37 -0.89
C THR A 324 10.70 -14.29 0.17
N GLY A 325 9.54 -13.64 0.07
CA GLY A 325 9.07 -12.70 1.08
C GLY A 325 8.66 -13.41 2.38
N LYS A 326 9.04 -12.84 3.52
CA LYS A 326 8.57 -13.22 4.87
C LYS A 326 7.91 -12.02 5.52
N LEU A 327 6.79 -12.26 6.21
CA LEU A 327 6.04 -11.21 6.90
C LEU A 327 6.39 -11.15 8.39
N TRP A 328 6.58 -9.92 8.87
CA TRP A 328 7.00 -9.55 10.22
C TRP A 328 6.11 -8.41 10.73
N ILE A 329 5.98 -8.28 12.03
CA ILE A 329 5.47 -7.06 12.67
C ILE A 329 6.66 -6.28 13.22
N TYR A 330 6.80 -5.04 12.79
CA TYR A 330 7.65 -4.05 13.45
C TYR A 330 6.80 -3.21 14.40
N ASP A 331 7.19 -3.16 15.67
CA ASP A 331 6.51 -2.36 16.70
C ASP A 331 7.28 -1.05 16.93
N MET A 332 6.64 0.08 16.62
CA MET A 332 7.25 1.43 16.63
C MET A 332 7.58 1.92 18.05
N VAL A 333 6.96 1.34 19.08
CA VAL A 333 7.08 1.79 20.48
C VAL A 333 8.24 1.07 21.18
N THR A 334 8.47 -0.19 20.83
CA THR A 334 9.53 -1.05 21.38
C THR A 334 10.74 -1.22 20.44
N SER A 335 10.63 -0.81 19.17
CA SER A 335 11.57 -1.13 18.08
C SER A 335 11.80 -2.63 17.83
N GLU A 336 10.89 -3.50 18.30
CA GLU A 336 10.99 -4.95 18.10
C GLU A 336 10.49 -5.38 16.72
N LEU A 337 11.12 -6.41 16.15
CA LEU A 337 10.73 -7.04 14.90
C LEU A 337 10.40 -8.52 15.14
N ARG A 338 9.11 -8.88 15.12
CA ARG A 338 8.61 -10.23 15.45
C ARG A 338 8.07 -10.94 14.21
N PRO A 339 8.39 -12.22 13.96
CA PRO A 339 7.90 -12.95 12.80
C PRO A 339 6.41 -13.25 12.92
N VAL A 340 5.66 -13.18 11.81
CA VAL A 340 4.26 -13.60 11.77
C VAL A 340 4.17 -15.10 11.43
N ILE A 341 3.55 -15.86 12.32
CA ILE A 341 3.36 -17.31 12.23
C ILE A 341 1.94 -17.61 11.76
N GLY A 342 1.82 -18.30 10.63
CA GLY A 342 0.54 -18.70 10.03
C GLY A 342 0.60 -18.79 8.51
N PHE A 343 1.54 -18.08 7.89
CA PHE A 343 1.84 -18.20 6.46
C PHE A 343 2.51 -19.56 6.14
N PRO A 344 2.15 -20.21 5.02
CA PRO A 344 2.93 -21.32 4.46
C PRO A 344 4.38 -20.89 4.15
N GLU A 345 5.32 -21.85 4.11
CA GLU A 345 6.75 -21.60 3.78
C GLU A 345 6.99 -21.36 2.27
N SER A 346 6.07 -20.64 1.63
CA SER A 346 5.90 -20.53 0.19
C SER A 346 6.12 -19.09 -0.31
N ARG A 347 6.19 -18.91 -1.63
CA ARG A 347 6.38 -17.58 -2.23
C ARG A 347 5.11 -16.76 -2.02
N LEU A 348 5.23 -15.53 -1.50
CA LEU A 348 4.09 -14.70 -1.11
C LEU A 348 3.96 -13.49 -2.05
N ILE A 349 3.27 -13.67 -3.19
CA ILE A 349 3.09 -12.63 -4.21
C ILE A 349 1.73 -12.81 -4.90
N PRO A 350 0.90 -11.75 -5.07
CA PRO A 350 0.94 -10.46 -4.38
C PRO A 350 0.22 -10.52 -3.01
N TRP A 351 0.24 -9.42 -2.26
CA TRP A 351 -0.58 -9.20 -1.06
C TRP A 351 -1.15 -7.78 -1.00
N LYS A 352 -2.29 -7.61 -0.33
CA LYS A 352 -2.98 -6.32 -0.10
C LYS A 352 -3.71 -6.33 1.25
N ILE A 353 -3.63 -5.25 2.02
CA ILE A 353 -4.42 -5.04 3.25
C ILE A 353 -5.79 -4.42 2.93
N SER A 354 -6.80 -4.65 3.76
CA SER A 354 -8.07 -3.93 3.73
C SER A 354 -7.91 -2.47 4.21
N PRO A 355 -8.71 -1.50 3.71
CA PRO A 355 -8.60 -0.10 4.16
C PRO A 355 -8.82 0.12 5.67
N ASP A 356 -9.57 -0.74 6.36
CA ASP A 356 -9.72 -0.75 7.82
C ASP A 356 -8.55 -1.41 8.59
N ARG A 357 -7.58 -1.96 7.85
CA ARG A 357 -6.37 -2.64 8.33
C ARG A 357 -6.60 -3.88 9.20
N GLN A 358 -7.79 -4.49 9.11
CA GLN A 358 -8.14 -5.69 9.86
C GLN A 358 -7.88 -6.99 9.08
N TRP A 359 -7.71 -6.94 7.76
CA TRP A 359 -7.59 -8.11 6.90
C TRP A 359 -6.42 -8.01 5.93
N LEU A 360 -5.69 -9.11 5.74
CA LEU A 360 -4.66 -9.26 4.71
C LEU A 360 -5.11 -10.30 3.69
N ALA A 361 -5.22 -9.93 2.42
CA ALA A 361 -5.37 -10.90 1.32
C ALA A 361 -4.01 -11.14 0.67
N PHE A 362 -3.66 -12.40 0.40
CA PHE A 362 -2.37 -12.77 -0.19
C PHE A 362 -2.48 -14.05 -1.03
N ILE A 363 -1.74 -14.10 -2.14
CA ILE A 363 -1.55 -15.34 -2.90
C ILE A 363 -0.23 -15.98 -2.47
N THR A 364 -0.26 -17.30 -2.32
CA THR A 364 0.96 -18.08 -2.12
C THR A 364 0.88 -19.46 -2.78
N GLY A 365 2.04 -20.00 -3.16
CA GLY A 365 2.20 -21.29 -3.82
C GLY A 365 3.64 -21.83 -3.69
N THR A 366 3.77 -23.15 -3.78
CA THR A 366 5.06 -23.87 -3.72
C THR A 366 5.86 -23.60 -4.98
N ALA A 367 7.06 -23.02 -4.85
CA ALA A 367 7.90 -22.67 -6.01
C ALA A 367 8.38 -23.92 -6.77
N GLY A 368 7.73 -24.26 -7.89
CA GLY A 368 8.06 -25.44 -8.69
C GLY A 368 7.56 -25.35 -10.14
N PRO A 369 8.41 -25.56 -11.16
CA PRO A 369 8.08 -25.30 -12.57
C PRO A 369 7.17 -26.36 -13.23
N ALA A 370 6.33 -27.07 -12.46
CA ALA A 370 5.51 -28.19 -12.92
C ALA A 370 4.06 -28.11 -12.40
N ASP A 371 3.88 -27.85 -11.09
CA ASP A 371 2.58 -27.82 -10.41
C ASP A 371 2.54 -26.62 -9.45
N ASP A 372 2.52 -25.40 -10.01
CA ASP A 372 2.51 -24.14 -9.26
C ASP A 372 1.09 -23.88 -8.70
N ILE A 373 0.64 -24.73 -7.76
CA ILE A 373 -0.68 -24.63 -7.12
C ILE A 373 -0.71 -23.38 -6.24
N GLN A 374 -1.11 -22.27 -6.86
CA GLN A 374 -1.34 -21.00 -6.20
C GLN A 374 -2.72 -21.01 -5.54
N ALA A 375 -2.79 -20.42 -4.36
CA ALA A 375 -3.99 -20.31 -3.56
C ALA A 375 -4.11 -18.89 -3.02
N LEU A 376 -5.34 -18.37 -3.00
CA LEU A 376 -5.66 -17.08 -2.38
C LEU A 376 -6.11 -17.32 -0.94
N TRP A 377 -5.49 -16.59 -0.03
CA TRP A 377 -5.71 -16.69 1.41
C TRP A 377 -6.06 -15.32 1.98
N ILE A 378 -6.79 -15.32 3.10
CA ILE A 378 -7.01 -14.15 3.94
C ILE A 378 -6.55 -14.43 5.35
N ALA A 379 -5.92 -13.45 5.98
CA ALA A 379 -5.59 -13.44 7.40
C ALA A 379 -6.40 -12.39 8.16
N ASP A 380 -6.79 -12.74 9.39
CA ASP A 380 -7.28 -11.79 10.40
C ASP A 380 -6.09 -11.14 11.13
N LEU A 381 -6.01 -9.81 11.07
CA LEU A 381 -4.98 -8.99 11.70
C LEU A 381 -5.46 -8.35 13.02
N SER A 382 -6.72 -8.51 13.40
CA SER A 382 -7.32 -7.88 14.59
C SER A 382 -6.68 -8.34 15.91
N ALA A 383 -6.01 -9.51 15.89
CA ALA A 383 -5.23 -10.06 16.99
C ALA A 383 -3.82 -9.44 17.17
N ILE A 384 -3.43 -8.48 16.31
CA ILE A 384 -2.10 -7.83 16.32
C ILE A 384 -2.12 -6.45 17.03
N ARG A 385 -3.28 -6.06 17.58
CA ARG A 385 -3.47 -4.85 18.40
C ARG A 385 -2.68 -4.89 19.71
#